data_AF-A0A2X3H709-F1
#
_entry.id   AF-A0A2X3H709-F1
#
_cell.length_a   1.000
_cell.length_b   1.000
_cell.length_c   1.000
_cell.angle_alpha   90.00
_cell.angle_beta   90.00
_cell.angle_gamma   90.00
#
_symmetry.space_group_name_H-M   'P 1'
#
loop_
_entity.id
_entity.type
_entity.pdbx_description
1 polymer ?
#
loop_
_entity_poly.entity_id
_entity_poly.type
_entity_poly.pdbx_seq_one_letter_code
_entity_poly.pdbx_strand_id
1 'polypeptide(L)'
;MGNNTPVFFIQDAMKFPDFVHAVKPEPHWAIPQGQSAHDTFWDYVSLQPETLHNVMWAMSDRGIPRSYRTMEGFGIHTFRLINAEGKATFVRFHWKPVAGKASLVWDEAQKLTGRDPDFHRRDLWEAIEAGDYPEFELGLQLIPEENEFAFDFDLLDPTKLIPEALVPVQRVGRMVLNRNPDNFFAENEQAAFHPGHIVPGIDFSNDPLLQGRLFSYTDTQISRLGGPNFHEIPINRPTCPYHNFQRDGMHRMDIDTNPANYEPNSINDNWPRETPPAAKRGGFESLAERVDGEKIRQRSPSFGEYYAQPRLFWLSQTPIEQQHIIDGFSFELSKVVRTWIRERVVDHLAHIDTKLAEAVGANLGIELSDDQRNITLPAPVNGVEKDPSLSLYADAEGDVKGRVVAVLLNERTSAQDLVQLLQALQAQGVHSKLLYSRMGEVIADDGSPLPIAGTFAGSPSLTVDAVVVPGGDLSALSQSGDARYYLLEAYKHLKPILLAGDARQLTSVLHVPTQGEEGVIVTDALDTPAADKLLALMTAHRVWSRSPKIAAIPA
;
A
#
# COMPACT_ATOMS: atom_id res chain seq x y z
N MET A 1 13.82 -5.45 0.86
CA MET A 1 13.18 -4.69 -0.24
C MET A 1 11.93 -5.46 -0.65
N GLY A 2 10.75 -4.86 -0.50
CA GLY A 2 9.46 -5.53 -0.60
C GLY A 2 8.36 -4.58 -1.10
N ASN A 3 7.13 -5.08 -1.19
CA ASN A 3 5.93 -4.34 -1.65
C ASN A 3 4.83 -4.35 -0.59
N ASN A 4 3.70 -3.69 -0.85
CA ASN A 4 2.52 -3.68 0.03
C ASN A 4 1.53 -4.84 -0.22
N THR A 5 1.87 -5.79 -1.09
CA THR A 5 1.10 -7.02 -1.36
C THR A 5 2.01 -8.25 -1.20
N PRO A 6 1.46 -9.42 -0.82
CA PRO A 6 2.26 -10.60 -0.46
C PRO A 6 2.80 -11.41 -1.65
N VAL A 7 2.48 -10.99 -2.88
CA VAL A 7 2.84 -11.68 -4.12
C VAL A 7 3.31 -10.69 -5.18
N PHE A 8 3.94 -11.20 -6.23
CA PHE A 8 4.28 -10.44 -7.43
C PHE A 8 3.47 -10.90 -8.65
N PHE A 9 3.53 -10.13 -9.74
CA PHE A 9 2.78 -10.41 -10.97
C PHE A 9 3.37 -11.55 -11.82
N ILE A 10 4.65 -11.84 -11.67
CA ILE A 10 5.35 -12.78 -12.55
C ILE A 10 6.19 -13.74 -11.73
N GLN A 11 6.44 -14.92 -12.28
CA GLN A 11 7.17 -15.99 -11.60
C GLN A 11 8.68 -15.90 -11.82
N ASP A 12 9.13 -15.40 -12.97
CA ASP A 12 10.53 -15.46 -13.39
C ASP A 12 11.05 -14.06 -13.79
N ALA A 13 12.24 -13.72 -13.31
CA ALA A 13 12.85 -12.41 -13.58
C ALA A 13 13.11 -12.15 -15.07
N MET A 14 13.25 -13.19 -15.90
CA MET A 14 13.39 -13.04 -17.35
C MET A 14 12.19 -12.31 -17.98
N LYS A 15 11.00 -12.40 -17.37
CA LYS A 15 9.78 -11.71 -17.82
C LYS A 15 9.63 -10.30 -17.26
N PHE A 16 10.53 -9.86 -16.37
CA PHE A 16 10.41 -8.55 -15.73
C PHE A 16 10.41 -7.38 -16.72
N PRO A 17 11.30 -7.32 -17.74
CA PRO A 17 11.21 -6.27 -18.74
C PRO A 17 9.90 -6.29 -19.53
N ASP A 18 9.39 -7.47 -19.90
CA ASP A 18 8.14 -7.60 -20.65
C ASP A 18 6.95 -7.06 -19.85
N PHE A 19 6.81 -7.50 -18.60
CA PHE A 19 5.76 -7.03 -17.70
C PHE A 19 5.88 -5.52 -17.43
N VAL A 20 7.08 -5.03 -17.14
CA VAL A 20 7.31 -3.60 -16.89
C VAL A 20 7.00 -2.78 -18.13
N HIS A 21 7.40 -3.21 -19.32
CA HIS A 21 7.04 -2.53 -20.57
C HIS A 21 5.53 -2.52 -20.80
N ALA A 22 4.84 -3.61 -20.48
CA ALA A 22 3.40 -3.73 -20.65
C ALA A 22 2.60 -2.80 -19.72
N VAL A 23 3.04 -2.59 -18.47
CA VAL A 23 2.37 -1.68 -17.52
C VAL A 23 2.84 -0.22 -17.61
N LYS A 24 3.98 0.02 -18.27
CA LYS A 24 4.52 1.37 -18.46
C LYS A 24 3.79 2.09 -19.60
N PRO A 25 3.93 3.43 -19.68
CA PRO A 25 3.35 4.19 -20.78
C PRO A 25 3.77 3.62 -22.14
N GLU A 26 2.82 3.47 -23.07
CA GLU A 26 3.07 2.77 -24.33
C GLU A 26 4.12 3.50 -25.18
N PRO A 27 5.03 2.76 -25.84
CA PRO A 27 6.29 3.35 -26.32
C PRO A 27 6.14 4.36 -27.47
N HIS A 28 5.02 4.33 -28.19
CA HIS A 28 4.81 5.20 -29.34
C HIS A 28 4.39 6.63 -28.95
N TRP A 29 3.81 6.82 -27.76
CA TRP A 29 3.28 8.11 -27.31
C TRP A 29 3.45 8.41 -25.81
N ALA A 30 4.06 7.49 -25.06
CA ALA A 30 4.29 7.56 -23.63
C ALA A 30 3.03 7.88 -22.79
N ILE A 31 1.90 7.22 -23.11
CA ILE A 31 0.63 7.30 -22.37
C ILE A 31 0.14 5.89 -22.02
N PRO A 32 -0.48 5.67 -20.85
CA PRO A 32 -0.73 6.63 -19.76
C PRO A 32 0.36 6.61 -18.67
N GLN A 33 0.46 7.69 -17.89
CA GLN A 33 1.38 7.76 -16.74
C GLN A 33 0.70 7.27 -15.46
N GLY A 34 1.38 6.38 -14.72
CA GLY A 34 0.95 5.94 -13.39
C GLY A 34 -0.36 5.15 -13.36
N GLN A 35 -0.73 4.49 -14.46
CA GLN A 35 -2.01 3.79 -14.62
C GLN A 35 -1.81 2.49 -15.41
N SER A 36 -2.46 1.41 -15.00
CA SER A 36 -2.57 0.14 -15.73
C SER A 36 -3.74 0.10 -16.74
N ALA A 37 -4.61 1.11 -16.70
CA ALA A 37 -5.84 1.17 -17.49
C ALA A 37 -5.61 1.48 -18.98
N HIS A 38 -4.88 0.61 -19.68
CA HIS A 38 -4.58 0.70 -21.10
C HIS A 38 -4.32 -0.67 -21.73
N ASP A 39 -4.34 -0.73 -23.06
CA ASP A 39 -4.36 -1.98 -23.82
C ASP A 39 -3.18 -2.90 -23.53
N THR A 40 -1.95 -2.40 -23.53
CA THR A 40 -0.75 -3.26 -23.42
C THR A 40 -0.63 -3.97 -22.08
N PHE A 41 -1.06 -3.36 -20.96
CA PHE A 41 -1.09 -4.02 -19.67
C PHE A 41 -2.07 -5.19 -19.68
N TRP A 42 -3.31 -4.91 -20.07
CA TRP A 42 -4.38 -5.91 -20.07
C TRP A 42 -4.19 -6.99 -21.15
N ASP A 43 -3.50 -6.67 -22.26
CA ASP A 43 -3.07 -7.68 -23.24
C ASP A 43 -2.12 -8.68 -22.59
N TYR A 44 -1.07 -8.19 -21.90
CA TYR A 44 -0.12 -9.04 -21.20
C TYR A 44 -0.81 -9.91 -20.13
N VAL A 45 -1.67 -9.31 -19.29
CA VAL A 45 -2.44 -10.04 -18.28
C VAL A 45 -3.31 -11.13 -18.92
N SER A 46 -3.97 -10.84 -20.04
CA SER A 46 -4.82 -11.79 -20.75
C SER A 46 -4.08 -12.96 -21.42
N LEU A 47 -2.76 -12.87 -21.53
CA LEU A 47 -1.91 -13.91 -22.11
C LEU A 47 -1.04 -14.61 -21.06
N GLN A 48 -0.94 -14.04 -19.87
CA GLN A 48 -0.09 -14.51 -18.78
C GLN A 48 -0.91 -14.64 -17.48
N PRO A 49 -1.68 -15.73 -17.30
CA PRO A 49 -2.54 -15.91 -16.14
C PRO A 49 -1.80 -15.95 -14.79
N GLU A 50 -0.47 -16.19 -14.78
CA GLU A 50 0.37 -16.05 -13.58
C GLU A 50 0.26 -14.67 -12.90
N THR A 51 -0.17 -13.64 -13.66
CA THR A 51 -0.37 -12.27 -13.16
C THR A 51 -1.62 -12.08 -12.32
N LEU A 52 -2.63 -12.93 -12.49
CA LEU A 52 -3.98 -12.67 -12.03
C LEU A 52 -4.06 -12.48 -10.51
N HIS A 53 -3.23 -13.18 -9.75
CA HIS A 53 -3.25 -13.04 -8.30
C HIS A 53 -2.90 -11.61 -7.87
N ASN A 54 -1.75 -11.07 -8.29
CA ASN A 54 -1.39 -9.71 -7.90
C ASN A 54 -2.24 -8.63 -8.61
N VAL A 55 -2.85 -8.96 -9.77
CA VAL A 55 -3.88 -8.11 -10.39
C VAL A 55 -5.11 -8.00 -9.48
N MET A 56 -5.59 -9.09 -8.86
CA MET A 56 -6.69 -9.02 -7.90
C MET A 56 -6.38 -8.10 -6.72
N TRP A 57 -5.15 -8.16 -6.19
CA TRP A 57 -4.70 -7.23 -5.15
C TRP A 57 -4.70 -5.78 -5.65
N ALA A 58 -4.17 -5.52 -6.86
CA ALA A 58 -4.12 -4.18 -7.44
C ALA A 58 -5.50 -3.59 -7.75
N MET A 59 -6.47 -4.42 -8.17
CA MET A 59 -7.84 -3.99 -8.45
C MET A 59 -8.69 -3.81 -7.18
N SER A 60 -8.22 -4.35 -6.04
CA SER A 60 -8.81 -4.05 -4.73
C SER A 60 -8.34 -2.70 -4.19
N ASP A 61 -8.96 -2.24 -3.11
CA ASP A 61 -8.55 -1.03 -2.41
C ASP A 61 -7.09 -1.09 -1.89
N ARG A 62 -6.45 -2.26 -1.85
CA ARG A 62 -5.00 -2.39 -1.59
C ARG A 62 -4.14 -1.59 -2.58
N GLY A 63 -4.64 -1.37 -3.80
CA GLY A 63 -3.98 -0.56 -4.83
C GLY A 63 -4.01 0.95 -4.55
N ILE A 64 -4.83 1.41 -3.60
CA ILE A 64 -5.05 2.83 -3.29
C ILE A 64 -4.98 3.08 -1.77
N PRO A 65 -3.84 2.81 -1.11
CA PRO A 65 -3.71 2.98 0.34
C PRO A 65 -4.02 4.42 0.76
N ARG A 66 -4.53 4.61 1.98
CA ARG A 66 -4.83 5.94 2.56
C ARG A 66 -3.55 6.69 2.93
N SER A 67 -2.55 5.96 3.36
CA SER A 67 -1.23 6.45 3.76
C SER A 67 -0.22 5.30 3.67
N TYR A 68 1.06 5.62 3.52
CA TYR A 68 2.13 4.63 3.72
C TYR A 68 2.11 4.06 5.15
N ARG A 69 1.54 4.78 6.12
CA ARG A 69 1.39 4.34 7.51
C ARG A 69 0.33 3.26 7.69
N THR A 70 -0.61 3.13 6.75
CA THR A 70 -1.80 2.26 6.88
C THR A 70 -1.82 1.11 5.88
N MET A 71 -0.64 0.71 5.40
CA MET A 71 -0.48 -0.44 4.50
C MET A 71 0.48 -1.46 5.10
N GLU A 72 0.24 -2.73 4.79
CA GLU A 72 1.18 -3.80 5.11
C GLU A 72 2.40 -3.74 4.20
N GLY A 73 3.44 -4.48 4.56
CA GLY A 73 4.61 -4.70 3.74
C GLY A 73 5.02 -6.17 3.72
N PHE A 74 5.57 -6.64 2.61
CA PHE A 74 5.90 -8.04 2.40
C PHE A 74 7.21 -8.17 1.65
N GLY A 75 8.04 -9.12 2.08
CA GLY A 75 9.25 -9.53 1.34
C GLY A 75 8.92 -10.29 0.05
N ILE A 76 7.69 -10.80 -0.08
CA ILE A 76 7.17 -11.68 -1.13
C ILE A 76 7.88 -13.04 -1.16
N HIS A 77 9.17 -13.03 -1.46
CA HIS A 77 9.96 -14.24 -1.67
C HIS A 77 10.15 -15.01 -0.36
N THR A 78 10.28 -16.33 -0.51
CA THR A 78 10.78 -17.18 0.56
C THR A 78 12.31 -17.04 0.61
N PHE A 79 12.84 -16.61 1.76
CA PHE A 79 14.26 -16.58 2.07
C PHE A 79 14.60 -17.72 3.04
N ARG A 80 15.85 -17.80 3.49
CA ARG A 80 16.27 -18.70 4.57
C ARG A 80 16.84 -17.94 5.75
N LEU A 81 16.53 -18.38 6.96
CA LEU A 81 17.27 -18.05 8.17
C LEU A 81 18.20 -19.21 8.50
N ILE A 82 19.48 -18.90 8.74
CA ILE A 82 20.52 -19.88 9.07
C ILE A 82 20.97 -19.64 10.51
N ASN A 83 20.81 -20.63 11.37
CA ASN A 83 21.24 -20.52 12.76
C ASN A 83 22.72 -20.91 12.94
N ALA A 84 23.23 -20.83 14.17
CA ALA A 84 24.62 -21.13 14.50
C ALA A 84 25.02 -22.61 14.28
N GLU A 85 24.05 -23.52 14.28
CA GLU A 85 24.22 -24.94 14.00
C GLU A 85 24.13 -25.27 12.49
N GLY A 86 23.95 -24.26 11.63
CA GLY A 86 23.78 -24.43 10.19
C GLY A 86 22.39 -24.92 9.77
N LYS A 87 21.41 -24.94 10.68
CA LYS A 87 20.02 -25.31 10.37
C LYS A 87 19.36 -24.16 9.59
N ALA A 88 18.78 -24.49 8.44
CA ALA A 88 17.97 -23.59 7.64
C ALA A 88 16.50 -23.61 8.09
N THR A 89 15.82 -22.47 7.99
CA THR A 89 14.36 -22.35 8.14
C THR A 89 13.87 -21.38 7.07
N PHE A 90 12.90 -21.80 6.26
CA PHE A 90 12.28 -20.92 5.26
C PHE A 90 11.54 -19.78 5.95
N VAL A 91 11.65 -18.57 5.40
CA VAL A 91 11.04 -17.38 5.97
C VAL A 91 10.40 -16.48 4.91
N ARG A 92 9.20 -15.96 5.20
CA ARG A 92 8.66 -14.77 4.53
C ARG A 92 8.53 -13.63 5.51
N PHE A 93 8.97 -12.44 5.08
CA PHE A 93 8.99 -11.22 5.89
C PHE A 93 7.69 -10.43 5.73
N HIS A 94 7.19 -9.90 6.84
CA HIS A 94 5.98 -9.08 6.94
C HIS A 94 6.27 -7.80 7.72
N TRP A 95 5.65 -6.71 7.32
CA TRP A 95 5.50 -5.49 8.10
C TRP A 95 4.03 -5.28 8.36
N LYS A 96 3.65 -5.24 9.64
CA LYS A 96 2.28 -4.95 10.05
C LYS A 96 2.19 -3.52 10.58
N PRO A 97 1.37 -2.64 9.99
CA PRO A 97 1.27 -1.26 10.41
C PRO A 97 0.57 -1.17 11.76
N VAL A 98 1.17 -0.44 12.71
CA VAL A 98 0.53 -0.20 14.02
C VAL A 98 -0.72 0.68 13.85
N ALA A 99 -0.72 1.58 12.87
CA ALA A 99 -1.88 2.43 12.55
C ALA A 99 -3.05 1.68 11.88
N GLY A 100 -2.92 0.36 11.67
CA GLY A 100 -3.95 -0.45 11.04
C GLY A 100 -3.93 -0.41 9.51
N LYS A 101 -4.90 -1.10 8.89
CA LYS A 101 -5.05 -1.21 7.43
C LYS A 101 -6.15 -0.25 6.96
N ALA A 102 -5.83 0.65 6.04
CA ALA A 102 -6.81 1.58 5.49
C ALA A 102 -6.45 2.06 4.07
N SER A 103 -7.48 2.17 3.23
CA SER A 103 -7.36 2.60 1.84
C SER A 103 -8.37 3.70 1.47
N LEU A 104 -8.07 4.45 0.42
CA LEU A 104 -9.02 5.34 -0.24
C LEU A 104 -10.07 4.52 -1.01
N VAL A 105 -11.07 5.21 -1.56
CA VAL A 105 -11.94 4.66 -2.62
C VAL A 105 -11.54 5.26 -3.98
N TRP A 106 -11.83 4.58 -5.10
CA TRP A 106 -11.25 4.95 -6.40
C TRP A 106 -11.49 6.39 -6.85
N ASP A 107 -12.75 6.87 -6.80
CA ASP A 107 -13.11 8.26 -7.19
C ASP A 107 -12.36 9.30 -6.34
N GLU A 108 -12.15 9.01 -5.06
CA GLU A 108 -11.38 9.85 -4.15
C GLU A 108 -9.90 9.85 -4.54
N ALA A 109 -9.29 8.67 -4.71
CA ALA A 109 -7.89 8.51 -5.07
C ALA A 109 -7.57 9.21 -6.41
N GLN A 110 -8.40 8.99 -7.43
CA GLN A 110 -8.23 9.59 -8.76
C GLN A 110 -8.34 11.13 -8.70
N LYS A 111 -9.33 11.68 -7.99
CA LYS A 111 -9.44 13.14 -7.84
C LYS A 111 -8.26 13.70 -7.05
N LEU A 112 -7.81 12.97 -6.02
CA LEU A 112 -6.73 13.40 -5.14
C LEU A 112 -5.40 13.56 -5.89
N THR A 113 -5.10 12.72 -6.89
CA THR A 113 -3.88 12.90 -7.70
C THR A 113 -3.83 14.24 -8.43
N GLY A 114 -4.99 14.84 -8.73
CA GLY A 114 -5.08 16.18 -9.32
C GLY A 114 -5.07 17.32 -8.30
N ARG A 115 -5.51 17.05 -7.06
CA ARG A 115 -5.64 18.06 -6.00
C ARG A 115 -4.39 18.17 -5.12
N ASP A 116 -3.75 17.05 -4.81
CA ASP A 116 -2.48 16.98 -4.11
C ASP A 116 -1.71 15.73 -4.59
N PRO A 117 -0.96 15.82 -5.71
CA PRO A 117 -0.16 14.69 -6.21
C PRO A 117 0.95 14.25 -5.23
N ASP A 118 1.26 15.07 -4.23
CA ASP A 118 2.24 14.79 -3.18
C ASP A 118 1.59 14.27 -1.88
N PHE A 119 0.30 13.92 -1.88
CA PHE A 119 -0.47 13.61 -0.67
C PHE A 119 0.21 12.61 0.28
N HIS A 120 0.66 11.45 -0.21
CA HIS A 120 1.34 10.46 0.64
C HIS A 120 2.71 10.92 1.13
N ARG A 121 3.43 11.71 0.31
CA ARG A 121 4.73 12.29 0.69
C ARG A 121 4.54 13.32 1.80
N ARG A 122 3.52 14.17 1.66
CA ARG A 122 3.12 15.17 2.66
C ARG A 122 2.65 14.52 3.95
N ASP A 123 1.72 13.56 3.88
CA ASP A 123 1.19 12.84 5.05
C ASP A 123 2.31 12.17 5.86
N LEU A 124 3.26 11.50 5.19
CA LEU A 124 4.42 10.90 5.87
C LEU A 124 5.30 11.95 6.56
N TRP A 125 5.61 13.03 5.86
CA TRP A 125 6.49 14.09 6.37
C TRP A 125 5.89 14.80 7.58
N GLU A 126 4.63 15.24 7.45
CA GLU A 126 3.88 15.97 8.48
C GLU A 126 3.60 15.06 9.69
N ALA A 127 3.32 13.77 9.49
CA ALA A 127 3.18 12.82 10.61
C ALA A 127 4.45 12.73 11.45
N ILE A 128 5.62 12.70 10.81
CA ILE A 128 6.91 12.68 11.52
C ILE A 128 7.15 14.01 12.27
N GLU A 129 6.84 15.16 11.66
CA GLU A 129 6.95 16.46 12.35
C GLU A 129 5.98 16.60 13.53
N ALA A 130 4.79 16.01 13.42
CA ALA A 130 3.78 15.98 14.47
C ALA A 130 4.10 15.02 15.63
N GLY A 131 5.11 14.14 15.48
CA GLY A 131 5.42 13.08 16.43
C GLY A 131 4.51 11.84 16.32
N ASP A 132 3.70 11.76 15.26
CA ASP A 132 2.88 10.60 14.90
C ASP A 132 3.69 9.63 14.04
N TYR A 133 4.80 9.16 14.61
CA TYR A 133 5.77 8.34 13.92
C TYR A 133 5.13 7.11 13.27
N PRO A 134 5.37 6.86 11.96
CA PRO A 134 5.07 5.58 11.35
C PRO A 134 5.74 4.44 12.12
N GLU A 135 4.93 3.49 12.60
CA GLU A 135 5.41 2.29 13.29
C GLU A 135 4.95 1.02 12.57
N PHE A 136 5.87 0.08 12.41
CA PHE A 136 5.62 -1.21 11.77
C PHE A 136 6.23 -2.33 12.61
N GLU A 137 5.46 -3.37 12.87
CA GLU A 137 5.97 -4.59 13.50
C GLU A 137 6.54 -5.54 12.43
N LEU A 138 7.78 -5.96 12.63
CA LEU A 138 8.40 -7.01 11.80
C LEU A 138 7.80 -8.35 12.21
N GLY A 139 7.28 -9.06 11.22
CA GLY A 139 6.71 -10.39 11.37
C GLY A 139 7.37 -11.40 10.45
N LEU A 140 7.46 -12.65 10.90
CA LEU A 140 8.03 -13.77 10.14
C LEU A 140 7.02 -14.92 10.05
N GLN A 141 6.76 -15.39 8.84
CA GLN A 141 6.23 -16.75 8.66
C GLN A 141 7.42 -17.69 8.57
N LEU A 142 7.46 -18.72 9.43
CA LEU A 142 8.57 -19.64 9.55
C LEU A 142 8.13 -21.05 9.17
N ILE A 143 8.80 -21.64 8.18
CA ILE A 143 8.50 -22.99 7.70
C ILE A 143 9.78 -23.84 7.85
N PRO A 144 9.72 -24.98 8.58
CA PRO A 144 10.81 -25.93 8.63
C PRO A 144 11.17 -26.47 7.23
N GLU A 145 12.45 -26.75 6.98
CA GLU A 145 12.93 -27.21 5.67
C GLU A 145 12.21 -28.50 5.22
N GLU A 146 11.92 -29.40 6.15
CA GLU A 146 11.19 -30.65 5.89
C GLU A 146 9.76 -30.47 5.36
N ASN A 147 9.20 -29.26 5.47
CA ASN A 147 7.84 -28.93 5.04
C ASN A 147 7.78 -28.19 3.70
N GLU A 148 8.88 -28.12 2.93
CA GLU A 148 8.94 -27.42 1.64
C GLU A 148 7.79 -27.79 0.69
N PHE A 149 7.45 -29.08 0.62
CA PHE A 149 6.45 -29.64 -0.30
C PHE A 149 5.12 -29.99 0.38
N ALA A 150 4.85 -29.44 1.57
CA ALA A 150 3.64 -29.74 2.34
C ALA A 150 2.41 -28.91 1.94
N PHE A 151 2.56 -28.01 0.96
CA PHE A 151 1.54 -27.05 0.52
C PHE A 151 1.04 -27.38 -0.89
N ASP A 152 -0.17 -26.91 -1.23
CA ASP A 152 -0.74 -27.10 -2.58
C ASP A 152 -0.07 -26.21 -3.63
N PHE A 153 0.85 -25.35 -3.19
CA PHE A 153 1.60 -24.39 -3.98
C PHE A 153 3.09 -24.48 -3.63
N ASP A 154 3.93 -24.07 -4.58
CA ASP A 154 5.37 -24.02 -4.37
C ASP A 154 5.76 -22.82 -3.48
N LEU A 155 6.55 -23.04 -2.42
CA LEU A 155 7.04 -21.96 -1.56
C LEU A 155 7.91 -20.95 -2.32
N LEU A 156 8.54 -21.39 -3.41
CA LEU A 156 9.43 -20.61 -4.26
C LEU A 156 8.68 -19.85 -5.37
N ASP A 157 7.37 -20.03 -5.48
CA ASP A 157 6.54 -19.27 -6.42
C ASP A 157 6.16 -17.91 -5.84
N PRO A 158 6.69 -16.79 -6.39
CA PRO A 158 6.40 -15.44 -5.89
C PRO A 158 4.96 -14.98 -6.23
N THR A 159 4.22 -15.72 -7.05
CA THR A 159 2.79 -15.47 -7.33
C THR A 159 1.87 -16.13 -6.30
N LYS A 160 2.43 -16.87 -5.34
CA LYS A 160 1.70 -17.58 -4.29
C LYS A 160 2.00 -16.93 -2.94
N LEU A 161 0.98 -16.57 -2.17
CA LEU A 161 1.09 -16.21 -0.76
C LEU A 161 1.02 -17.46 0.11
N ILE A 162 1.50 -17.35 1.34
CA ILE A 162 1.30 -18.34 2.40
C ILE A 162 0.15 -17.81 3.29
N PRO A 163 -1.03 -18.44 3.29
CA PRO A 163 -2.15 -18.00 4.12
C PRO A 163 -1.75 -17.97 5.60
N GLU A 164 -2.12 -16.92 6.33
CA GLU A 164 -1.80 -16.79 7.77
C GLU A 164 -2.54 -17.84 8.60
N ALA A 165 -3.68 -18.33 8.11
CA ALA A 165 -4.40 -19.47 8.66
C ALA A 165 -3.60 -20.79 8.62
N LEU A 166 -2.64 -20.94 7.70
CA LEU A 166 -1.76 -22.10 7.62
C LEU A 166 -0.46 -21.89 8.40
N VAL A 167 0.17 -20.73 8.20
CA VAL A 167 1.42 -20.37 8.86
C VAL A 167 1.29 -18.97 9.45
N PRO A 168 1.11 -18.84 10.78
CA PRO A 168 0.89 -17.53 11.40
C PRO A 168 2.14 -16.66 11.33
N VAL A 169 1.94 -15.34 11.26
CA VAL A 169 3.01 -14.35 11.32
C VAL A 169 3.48 -14.16 12.77
N GLN A 170 4.72 -14.52 13.07
CA GLN A 170 5.33 -14.34 14.38
C GLN A 170 5.99 -12.96 14.49
N ARG A 171 5.57 -12.14 15.47
CA ARG A 171 6.12 -10.80 15.73
C ARG A 171 7.53 -10.91 16.32
N VAL A 172 8.51 -10.24 15.71
CA VAL A 172 9.94 -10.35 16.09
C VAL A 172 10.62 -9.01 16.39
N GLY A 173 10.00 -7.88 16.05
CA GLY A 173 10.59 -6.57 16.30
C GLY A 173 9.70 -5.43 15.82
N ARG A 174 10.17 -4.20 16.00
CA ARG A 174 9.44 -2.98 15.62
C ARG A 174 10.38 -1.96 14.98
N MET A 175 9.91 -1.33 13.91
CA MET A 175 10.55 -0.21 13.24
C MET A 175 9.74 1.07 13.51
N VAL A 176 10.44 2.16 13.83
CA VAL A 176 9.84 3.49 14.05
C VAL A 176 10.55 4.48 13.13
N LEU A 177 9.79 5.16 12.27
CA LEU A 177 10.32 6.22 11.42
C LEU A 177 10.10 7.57 12.11
N ASN A 178 11.17 8.17 12.64
CA ASN A 178 11.06 9.32 13.54
C ASN A 178 11.78 10.59 13.09
N ARG A 179 12.31 10.61 11.87
CA ARG A 179 12.94 11.79 11.30
C ARG A 179 12.87 11.80 9.78
N ASN A 180 12.58 12.97 9.23
CA ASN A 180 12.65 13.24 7.80
C ASN A 180 14.11 13.41 7.35
N PRO A 181 14.42 13.23 6.06
CA PRO A 181 15.72 13.60 5.51
C PRO A 181 15.91 15.12 5.56
N ASP A 182 17.16 15.56 5.65
CA ASP A 182 17.51 16.98 5.53
C ASP A 182 17.46 17.42 4.06
N ASN A 183 17.86 16.54 3.13
CA ASN A 183 17.81 16.80 1.70
C ASN A 183 17.30 15.60 0.90
N PHE A 184 16.16 15.79 0.22
CA PHE A 184 15.51 14.73 -0.57
C PHE A 184 16.45 14.11 -1.62
N PHE A 185 17.20 14.91 -2.37
CA PHE A 185 18.08 14.36 -3.41
C PHE A 185 19.26 13.58 -2.81
N ALA A 186 19.89 14.11 -1.76
CA ALA A 186 21.05 13.51 -1.11
C ALA A 186 20.74 12.18 -0.42
N GLU A 187 19.55 12.07 0.18
CA GLU A 187 19.19 10.95 1.05
C GLU A 187 18.11 10.04 0.46
N ASN A 188 17.12 10.56 -0.27
CA ASN A 188 16.08 9.73 -0.89
C ASN A 188 16.48 9.32 -2.31
N GLU A 189 16.68 10.28 -3.21
CA GLU A 189 16.91 9.99 -4.63
C GLU A 189 18.18 9.15 -4.87
N GLN A 190 19.23 9.41 -4.08
CA GLN A 190 20.50 8.69 -4.18
C GLN A 190 20.59 7.42 -3.32
N ALA A 191 19.55 7.09 -2.53
CA ALA A 191 19.54 5.83 -1.79
C ALA A 191 19.54 4.63 -2.74
N ALA A 192 20.32 3.60 -2.40
CA ALA A 192 20.44 2.36 -3.17
C ALA A 192 20.07 1.15 -2.30
N PHE A 193 18.88 0.61 -2.52
CA PHE A 193 18.43 -0.64 -1.89
C PHE A 193 18.65 -1.82 -2.83
N HIS A 194 19.08 -2.95 -2.30
CA HIS A 194 19.27 -4.18 -3.06
C HIS A 194 18.87 -5.40 -2.22
N PRO A 195 18.01 -6.32 -2.71
CA PRO A 195 17.69 -7.56 -1.98
C PRO A 195 18.90 -8.50 -1.79
N GLY A 196 19.98 -8.34 -2.56
CA GLY A 196 21.21 -9.11 -2.38
C GLY A 196 22.10 -8.60 -1.24
N HIS A 197 21.79 -7.43 -0.65
CA HIS A 197 22.46 -6.94 0.56
C HIS A 197 21.91 -7.65 1.81
N ILE A 198 22.22 -8.94 1.94
CA ILE A 198 21.94 -9.74 3.13
C ILE A 198 23.12 -9.73 4.10
N VAL A 199 22.92 -10.34 5.28
CA VAL A 199 23.94 -10.48 6.33
C VAL A 199 24.03 -11.95 6.77
N PRO A 200 25.17 -12.41 7.32
CA PRO A 200 25.28 -13.76 7.87
C PRO A 200 24.12 -14.09 8.83
N GLY A 201 23.50 -15.25 8.60
CA GLY A 201 22.26 -15.68 9.25
C GLY A 201 21.01 -15.55 8.38
N ILE A 202 21.11 -14.92 7.21
CA ILE A 202 20.09 -14.92 6.16
C ILE A 202 20.73 -15.49 4.89
N ASP A 203 19.96 -16.24 4.10
CA ASP A 203 20.36 -16.71 2.77
C ASP A 203 19.17 -16.70 1.80
N PHE A 204 19.44 -16.94 0.54
CA PHE A 204 18.45 -16.96 -0.54
C PHE A 204 17.77 -18.33 -0.68
N SER A 205 16.72 -18.35 -1.51
CA SER A 205 16.12 -19.57 -2.06
C SER A 205 16.21 -19.56 -3.58
N ASN A 206 15.75 -20.63 -4.23
CA ASN A 206 15.70 -20.72 -5.69
C ASN A 206 14.45 -20.10 -6.33
N ASP A 207 13.75 -19.19 -5.63
CA ASP A 207 12.69 -18.37 -6.24
C ASP A 207 13.25 -17.68 -7.51
N PRO A 208 12.75 -18.01 -8.72
CA PRO A 208 13.37 -17.59 -9.96
C PRO A 208 13.20 -16.09 -10.25
N LEU A 209 12.28 -15.41 -9.57
CA LEU A 209 12.18 -13.96 -9.61
C LEU A 209 13.22 -13.31 -8.69
N LEU A 210 13.40 -13.85 -7.48
CA LEU A 210 14.42 -13.36 -6.55
C LEU A 210 15.82 -13.47 -7.18
N GLN A 211 16.14 -14.62 -7.77
CA GLN A 211 17.45 -14.90 -8.36
C GLN A 211 17.86 -13.83 -9.38
N GLY A 212 16.98 -13.44 -10.31
CA GLY A 212 17.31 -12.37 -11.27
C GLY A 212 17.38 -10.97 -10.66
N ARG A 213 16.67 -10.71 -9.55
CA ARG A 213 16.79 -9.44 -8.80
C ARG A 213 18.16 -9.30 -8.14
N LEU A 214 18.84 -10.40 -7.82
CA LEU A 214 20.21 -10.36 -7.29
C LEU A 214 21.21 -9.73 -8.28
N PHE A 215 20.95 -9.86 -9.58
CA PHE A 215 21.74 -9.21 -10.63
C PHE A 215 21.38 -7.71 -10.77
N SER A 216 20.10 -7.42 -11.02
CA SER A 216 19.64 -6.12 -11.54
C SER A 216 19.97 -4.91 -10.66
N TYR A 217 19.88 -5.07 -9.34
CA TYR A 217 19.95 -3.96 -8.40
C TYR A 217 21.37 -3.48 -8.11
N THR A 218 22.41 -4.25 -8.45
CA THR A 218 23.80 -3.74 -8.49
C THR A 218 24.06 -3.08 -9.83
N ASP A 219 23.65 -3.73 -10.93
CA ASP A 219 23.84 -3.26 -12.30
C ASP A 219 23.24 -1.86 -12.54
N THR A 220 21.98 -1.65 -12.18
CA THR A 220 21.27 -0.38 -12.43
C THR A 220 21.92 0.83 -11.73
N GLN A 221 22.67 0.61 -10.65
CA GLN A 221 23.31 1.72 -9.90
C GLN A 221 24.48 2.33 -10.65
N ILE A 222 25.11 1.57 -11.55
CA ILE A 222 26.26 2.04 -12.32
C ILE A 222 25.89 3.26 -13.17
N SER A 223 24.73 3.23 -13.83
CA SER A 223 24.24 4.37 -14.60
C SER A 223 23.49 5.37 -13.70
N ARG A 224 22.60 4.90 -12.82
CA ARG A 224 21.76 5.77 -11.98
C ARG A 224 22.55 6.64 -11.02
N LEU A 225 23.61 6.09 -10.42
CA LEU A 225 24.45 6.77 -9.41
C LEU A 225 25.87 7.04 -9.93
N GLY A 226 26.08 6.93 -11.24
CA GLY A 226 27.28 7.41 -11.92
C GLY A 226 28.55 6.57 -11.73
N GLY A 227 28.47 5.37 -11.17
CA GLY A 227 29.60 4.44 -11.10
C GLY A 227 29.49 3.39 -9.99
N PRO A 228 30.55 2.58 -9.80
CA PRO A 228 30.58 1.49 -8.81
C PRO A 228 30.73 1.98 -7.35
N ASN A 229 31.10 3.25 -7.16
CA ASN A 229 31.34 3.84 -5.84
C ASN A 229 30.06 4.39 -5.17
N PHE A 230 28.88 3.96 -5.62
CA PHE A 230 27.60 4.42 -5.05
C PHE A 230 27.44 4.11 -3.55
N HIS A 231 28.20 3.13 -3.03
CA HIS A 231 28.25 2.80 -1.61
C HIS A 231 28.95 3.88 -0.76
N GLU A 232 29.76 4.76 -1.36
CA GLU A 232 30.42 5.88 -0.68
C GLU A 232 29.52 7.11 -0.54
N ILE A 233 28.40 7.17 -1.27
CA ILE A 233 27.39 8.21 -1.10
C ILE A 233 26.88 8.14 0.35
N PRO A 234 26.82 9.28 1.09
CA PRO A 234 26.66 9.26 2.55
C PRO A 234 25.52 8.39 3.10
N ILE A 235 24.36 8.38 2.44
CA ILE A 235 23.19 7.60 2.87
C ILE A 235 23.33 6.09 2.66
N ASN A 236 24.19 5.66 1.73
CA ASN A 236 24.41 4.25 1.40
C ASN A 236 25.56 3.63 2.20
N ARG A 237 26.35 4.44 2.91
CA ARG A 237 27.53 3.97 3.62
C ARG A 237 27.16 3.03 4.76
N PRO A 238 27.83 1.87 4.89
CA PRO A 238 27.74 1.06 6.09
C PRO A 238 28.18 1.87 7.32
N THR A 239 27.52 1.63 8.45
CA THR A 239 27.97 2.16 9.75
C THR A 239 29.00 1.24 10.43
N CYS A 240 29.18 0.03 9.90
CA CYS A 240 30.22 -0.91 10.30
C CYS A 240 31.47 -0.79 9.41
N PRO A 241 32.63 -1.34 9.83
CA PRO A 241 33.83 -1.33 8.99
C PRO A 241 33.62 -2.06 7.66
N TYR A 242 34.15 -1.50 6.58
CA TYR A 242 34.27 -2.15 5.27
C TYR A 242 35.70 -1.93 4.75
N HIS A 243 36.42 -3.03 4.44
CA HIS A 243 37.77 -2.97 3.90
C HIS A 243 37.94 -4.11 2.91
N ASN A 244 38.44 -3.81 1.71
CA ASN A 244 38.66 -4.79 0.66
C ASN A 244 39.76 -4.31 -0.31
N PHE A 245 39.93 -5.02 -1.42
CA PHE A 245 40.95 -4.73 -2.42
C PHE A 245 40.43 -4.00 -3.67
N GLN A 246 39.16 -3.58 -3.69
CA GLN A 246 38.61 -2.77 -4.79
C GLN A 246 39.22 -1.36 -4.77
N ARG A 247 39.51 -0.79 -5.94
CA ARG A 247 40.14 0.53 -6.12
C ARG A 247 39.50 1.28 -7.30
N ASP A 248 39.87 2.54 -7.43
CA ASP A 248 39.51 3.43 -8.54
C ASP A 248 38.00 3.64 -8.66
N GLY A 249 37.46 3.65 -9.89
CA GLY A 249 36.07 3.98 -10.17
C GLY A 249 35.79 5.49 -10.16
N MET A 250 34.65 5.88 -10.71
CA MET A 250 34.23 7.29 -10.76
C MET A 250 33.96 7.82 -9.35
N HIS A 251 34.37 9.05 -9.07
CA HIS A 251 34.11 9.75 -7.79
C HIS A 251 34.55 8.95 -6.56
N ARG A 252 35.73 8.31 -6.60
CA ARG A 252 36.30 7.61 -5.44
C ARG A 252 36.56 8.60 -4.28
N MET A 253 35.94 8.32 -3.14
CA MET A 253 36.01 9.15 -1.92
C MET A 253 37.10 8.67 -0.98
N ASP A 254 37.15 7.37 -0.70
CA ASP A 254 38.12 6.81 0.23
C ASP A 254 39.51 6.72 -0.42
N ILE A 255 40.53 7.18 0.32
CA ILE A 255 41.94 7.09 -0.08
C ILE A 255 42.57 5.91 0.67
N ASP A 256 42.61 4.75 0.01
CA ASP A 256 43.28 3.56 0.55
C ASP A 256 44.79 3.77 0.65
N THR A 257 45.35 3.52 1.83
CA THR A 257 46.81 3.60 2.08
C THR A 257 47.51 2.24 2.03
N ASN A 258 46.73 1.16 1.84
CA ASN A 258 47.24 -0.20 1.81
C ASN A 258 48.24 -0.37 0.63
N PRO A 259 49.49 -0.82 0.88
CA PRO A 259 50.45 -1.04 -0.20
C PRO A 259 50.02 -2.18 -1.15
N ALA A 260 49.08 -3.05 -0.72
CA ALA A 260 48.47 -4.08 -1.55
C ALA A 260 47.05 -3.68 -2.01
N ASN A 261 46.74 -4.01 -3.26
CA ASN A 261 45.40 -3.98 -3.85
C ASN A 261 45.00 -5.36 -4.42
N TYR A 262 45.57 -6.43 -3.86
CA TYR A 262 45.31 -7.81 -4.25
C TYR A 262 45.48 -8.77 -3.06
N GLU A 263 44.94 -9.97 -3.20
CA GLU A 263 45.05 -11.10 -2.27
C GLU A 263 45.32 -12.39 -3.07
N PRO A 264 46.16 -13.32 -2.56
CA PRO A 264 46.95 -13.22 -1.33
C PRO A 264 48.17 -12.29 -1.50
N ASN A 265 48.56 -11.57 -0.44
CA ASN A 265 49.72 -10.68 -0.43
C ASN A 265 50.56 -10.82 0.85
N SER A 266 51.88 -10.64 0.75
CA SER A 266 52.79 -10.60 1.91
C SER A 266 53.20 -9.19 2.32
N ILE A 267 53.14 -8.23 1.40
CA ILE A 267 53.61 -6.85 1.59
C ILE A 267 52.77 -6.05 2.61
N ASN A 268 51.54 -6.50 2.88
CA ASN A 268 50.69 -5.99 3.95
C ASN A 268 50.21 -7.10 4.90
N ASP A 269 51.00 -8.18 5.05
CA ASP A 269 50.65 -9.35 5.88
C ASP A 269 49.23 -9.90 5.58
N ASN A 270 48.86 -9.91 4.30
CA ASN A 270 47.56 -10.33 3.78
C ASN A 270 46.33 -9.53 4.28
N TRP A 271 46.50 -8.35 4.87
CA TRP A 271 45.36 -7.53 5.31
C TRP A 271 44.75 -6.68 4.17
N PRO A 272 43.41 -6.48 4.17
CA PRO A 272 42.41 -7.16 5.01
C PRO A 272 42.26 -8.64 4.66
N ARG A 273 41.93 -9.49 5.66
CA ARG A 273 41.84 -10.96 5.51
C ARG A 273 40.40 -11.46 5.45
N GLU A 274 40.22 -12.62 4.82
CA GLU A 274 39.02 -13.44 4.97
C GLU A 274 38.72 -13.75 6.44
N THR A 275 37.44 -13.92 6.76
CA THR A 275 36.97 -14.32 8.10
C THR A 275 36.24 -15.65 7.99
N PRO A 276 36.64 -16.70 8.74
CA PRO A 276 35.92 -17.97 8.73
C PRO A 276 34.44 -17.82 9.15
N PRO A 277 33.53 -18.70 8.66
CA PRO A 277 32.17 -18.77 9.17
C PRO A 277 32.16 -19.05 10.68
N ALA A 278 31.27 -18.37 11.40
CA ALA A 278 31.17 -18.49 12.86
C ALA A 278 29.79 -18.06 13.35
N ALA A 279 29.41 -18.52 14.54
CA ALA A 279 28.12 -18.21 15.17
C ALA A 279 27.87 -16.69 15.34
N LYS A 280 28.94 -15.89 15.47
CA LYS A 280 28.87 -14.42 15.57
C LYS A 280 30.13 -13.85 14.91
N ARG A 281 29.98 -12.73 14.17
CA ARG A 281 31.08 -12.04 13.48
C ARG A 281 31.87 -12.93 12.50
N GLY A 282 31.25 -13.97 11.97
CA GLY A 282 31.84 -14.83 10.94
C GLY A 282 31.75 -14.22 9.55
N GLY A 283 32.52 -14.78 8.62
CA GLY A 283 32.32 -14.53 7.19
C GLY A 283 30.98 -15.07 6.70
N PHE A 284 30.47 -14.51 5.60
CA PHE A 284 29.30 -15.03 4.92
C PHE A 284 29.67 -16.34 4.20
N GLU A 285 28.86 -17.37 4.40
CA GLU A 285 28.94 -18.65 3.68
C GLU A 285 27.51 -19.03 3.31
N SER A 286 27.28 -19.35 2.04
CA SER A 286 25.98 -19.84 1.59
C SER A 286 25.70 -21.23 2.16
N LEU A 287 24.44 -21.49 2.48
CA LEU A 287 23.96 -22.83 2.77
C LEU A 287 24.36 -23.76 1.63
N ALA A 288 24.93 -24.92 1.97
CA ALA A 288 25.30 -25.97 1.02
C ALA A 288 24.05 -26.73 0.53
N GLU A 289 23.14 -26.02 -0.14
CA GLU A 289 21.93 -26.59 -0.71
C GLU A 289 22.26 -27.66 -1.76
N ARG A 290 21.56 -28.80 -1.72
CA ARG A 290 21.70 -29.85 -2.73
C ARG A 290 21.02 -29.41 -4.02
N VAL A 291 21.82 -29.07 -5.02
CA VAL A 291 21.35 -28.85 -6.40
C VAL A 291 21.50 -30.14 -7.21
N ASP A 292 20.39 -30.65 -7.73
CA ASP A 292 20.35 -31.83 -8.60
C ASP A 292 19.41 -31.57 -9.78
N GLY A 293 19.96 -31.50 -10.99
CA GLY A 293 19.19 -31.16 -12.18
C GLY A 293 20.05 -30.86 -13.41
N GLU A 294 19.38 -30.76 -14.56
CA GLU A 294 20.00 -30.39 -15.84
C GLU A 294 19.97 -28.87 -16.05
N LYS A 295 20.88 -28.36 -16.88
CA LYS A 295 20.86 -26.96 -17.30
C LYS A 295 19.73 -26.72 -18.31
N ILE A 296 18.59 -26.25 -17.82
CA ILE A 296 17.38 -26.02 -18.63
C ILE A 296 16.85 -24.58 -18.48
N ARG A 297 16.07 -24.14 -19.47
CA ARG A 297 15.20 -22.96 -19.37
C ARG A 297 13.76 -23.45 -19.38
N GLN A 298 13.23 -23.78 -18.21
CA GLN A 298 11.92 -24.37 -18.07
C GLN A 298 11.30 -23.90 -16.76
N ARG A 299 10.02 -23.51 -16.80
CA ARG A 299 9.25 -23.22 -15.59
C ARG A 299 8.95 -24.54 -14.87
N SER A 300 9.10 -24.58 -13.55
CA SER A 300 8.70 -25.75 -12.77
C SER A 300 7.21 -26.03 -12.99
N PRO A 301 6.78 -27.30 -13.21
CA PRO A 301 5.37 -27.63 -13.27
C PRO A 301 4.57 -27.25 -12.01
N SER A 302 5.22 -27.19 -10.83
CA SER A 302 4.59 -26.77 -9.56
C SER A 302 4.09 -25.32 -9.57
N PHE A 303 4.56 -24.50 -10.52
CA PHE A 303 4.16 -23.11 -10.67
C PHE A 303 2.93 -22.96 -11.60
N GLY A 304 2.49 -24.04 -12.24
CA GLY A 304 1.47 -24.07 -13.30
C GLY A 304 0.01 -23.99 -12.84
N GLU A 305 -0.26 -23.34 -11.71
CA GLU A 305 -1.59 -23.08 -11.15
C GLU A 305 -1.76 -21.57 -10.96
N TYR A 306 -2.89 -21.00 -11.41
CA TYR A 306 -3.03 -19.55 -11.55
C TYR A 306 -4.30 -18.96 -10.96
N TYR A 307 -5.24 -19.78 -10.46
CA TYR A 307 -6.61 -19.36 -10.19
C TYR A 307 -7.05 -19.60 -8.74
N ALA A 308 -6.49 -20.59 -8.04
CA ALA A 308 -6.86 -20.94 -6.67
C ALA A 308 -6.57 -19.81 -5.69
N GLN A 309 -5.40 -19.17 -5.78
CA GLN A 309 -5.06 -18.05 -4.90
C GLN A 309 -5.79 -16.73 -5.21
N PRO A 310 -6.00 -16.32 -6.47
CA PRO A 310 -6.95 -15.25 -6.79
C PRO A 310 -8.34 -15.50 -6.19
N ARG A 311 -8.82 -16.75 -6.25
CA ARG A 311 -10.12 -17.15 -5.69
C ARG A 311 -10.13 -17.07 -4.17
N LEU A 312 -9.08 -17.57 -3.51
CA LEU A 312 -8.89 -17.43 -2.06
C LEU A 312 -8.96 -15.96 -1.66
N PHE A 313 -8.23 -15.09 -2.35
CA PHE A 313 -8.25 -13.65 -2.09
C PHE A 313 -9.67 -13.09 -2.24
N TRP A 314 -10.34 -13.33 -3.37
CA TRP A 314 -11.71 -12.89 -3.65
C TRP A 314 -12.71 -13.29 -2.55
N LEU A 315 -12.68 -14.56 -2.13
CA LEU A 315 -13.60 -15.10 -1.10
C LEU A 315 -13.29 -14.60 0.31
N SER A 316 -12.09 -14.05 0.52
CA SER A 316 -11.67 -13.46 1.79
C SER A 316 -12.13 -12.02 1.97
N GLN A 317 -12.57 -11.37 0.90
CA GLN A 317 -13.00 -9.97 0.92
C GLN A 317 -14.41 -9.82 1.48
N THR A 318 -14.66 -8.69 2.15
CA THR A 318 -16.03 -8.27 2.51
C THR A 318 -16.85 -7.95 1.24
N PRO A 319 -18.19 -7.94 1.32
CA PRO A 319 -19.02 -7.61 0.15
C PRO A 319 -18.71 -6.25 -0.49
N ILE A 320 -18.32 -5.25 0.32
CA ILE A 320 -17.96 -3.93 -0.21
C ILE A 320 -16.60 -3.95 -0.92
N GLU A 321 -15.62 -4.66 -0.38
CA GLU A 321 -14.31 -4.85 -1.03
C GLU A 321 -14.47 -5.64 -2.35
N GLN A 322 -15.35 -6.65 -2.38
CA GLN A 322 -15.71 -7.36 -3.60
C GLN A 322 -16.30 -6.43 -4.67
N GLN A 323 -17.20 -5.52 -4.27
CA GLN A 323 -17.75 -4.52 -5.17
C GLN A 323 -16.66 -3.58 -5.70
N HIS A 324 -15.75 -3.11 -4.85
CA HIS A 324 -14.66 -2.23 -5.29
C HIS A 324 -13.69 -2.95 -6.25
N ILE A 325 -13.43 -4.25 -6.06
CA ILE A 325 -12.66 -5.06 -7.03
C ILE A 325 -13.37 -5.10 -8.38
N ILE A 326 -14.68 -5.39 -8.40
CA ILE A 326 -15.49 -5.39 -9.62
C ILE A 326 -15.39 -4.02 -10.31
N ASP A 327 -15.56 -2.93 -9.55
CA ASP A 327 -15.50 -1.57 -10.06
C ASP A 327 -14.11 -1.20 -10.59
N GLY A 328 -13.04 -1.66 -9.93
CA GLY A 328 -11.65 -1.49 -10.35
C GLY A 328 -11.39 -2.12 -11.72
N PHE A 329 -11.70 -3.41 -11.87
CA PHE A 329 -11.61 -4.11 -13.16
C PHE A 329 -12.48 -3.42 -14.23
N SER A 330 -13.72 -3.07 -13.89
CA SER A 330 -14.66 -2.45 -14.82
C SER A 330 -14.16 -1.09 -15.30
N PHE A 331 -13.65 -0.26 -14.38
CA PHE A 331 -13.07 1.03 -14.72
C PHE A 331 -11.86 0.87 -15.65
N GLU A 332 -10.91 0.02 -15.27
CA GLU A 332 -9.68 -0.19 -16.01
C GLU A 332 -9.94 -0.75 -17.42
N LEU A 333 -10.73 -1.81 -17.53
CA LEU A 333 -11.05 -2.46 -18.81
C LEU A 333 -11.92 -1.57 -19.71
N SER A 334 -12.70 -0.63 -19.16
CA SER A 334 -13.43 0.35 -19.98
C SER A 334 -12.51 1.26 -20.80
N LYS A 335 -11.26 1.45 -20.34
CA LYS A 335 -10.23 2.28 -20.98
C LYS A 335 -9.40 1.55 -22.02
N VAL A 336 -9.43 0.22 -22.02
CA VAL A 336 -8.77 -0.63 -23.04
C VAL A 336 -9.53 -0.50 -24.35
N VAL A 337 -8.90 -0.04 -25.43
CA VAL A 337 -9.57 0.23 -26.71
C VAL A 337 -9.98 -1.06 -27.43
N ARG A 338 -9.14 -2.10 -27.40
CA ARG A 338 -9.37 -3.36 -28.10
C ARG A 338 -10.29 -4.27 -27.31
N THR A 339 -11.50 -4.50 -27.82
CA THR A 339 -12.56 -5.24 -27.11
C THR A 339 -12.17 -6.68 -26.77
N TRP A 340 -11.46 -7.38 -27.65
CA TRP A 340 -11.03 -8.76 -27.43
C TRP A 340 -10.09 -8.92 -26.22
N ILE A 341 -9.37 -7.87 -25.84
CA ILE A 341 -8.56 -7.89 -24.61
C ILE A 341 -9.48 -7.94 -23.41
N ARG A 342 -10.52 -7.09 -23.39
CA ARG A 342 -11.54 -7.07 -22.33
C ARG A 342 -12.21 -8.42 -22.18
N GLU A 343 -12.63 -9.01 -23.31
CA GLU A 343 -13.28 -10.32 -23.39
C GLU A 343 -12.38 -11.43 -22.82
N ARG A 344 -11.09 -11.46 -23.17
CA ARG A 344 -10.14 -12.45 -22.64
C ARG A 344 -9.89 -12.28 -21.14
N VAL A 345 -9.83 -11.05 -20.63
CA VAL A 345 -9.69 -10.83 -19.19
C VAL A 345 -10.92 -11.33 -18.46
N VAL A 346 -12.13 -11.01 -18.95
CA VAL A 346 -13.38 -11.53 -18.37
C VAL A 346 -13.43 -13.07 -18.40
N ASP A 347 -12.92 -13.70 -19.47
CA ASP A 347 -12.76 -15.15 -19.53
C ASP A 347 -11.86 -15.70 -18.40
N HIS A 348 -10.72 -15.07 -18.14
CA HIS A 348 -9.88 -15.42 -16.99
C HIS A 348 -10.57 -15.22 -15.65
N LEU A 349 -11.39 -14.17 -15.50
CA LEU A 349 -12.17 -13.97 -14.28
C LEU A 349 -13.16 -15.11 -14.05
N ALA A 350 -13.73 -15.69 -15.12
CA ALA A 350 -14.65 -16.82 -15.01
C ALA A 350 -13.96 -18.10 -14.49
N HIS A 351 -12.64 -18.21 -14.67
CA HIS A 351 -11.82 -19.27 -14.05
C HIS A 351 -11.53 -19.02 -12.56
N ILE A 352 -11.68 -17.79 -12.07
CA ILE A 352 -11.48 -17.42 -10.66
C ILE A 352 -12.79 -17.54 -9.88
N ASP A 353 -13.81 -16.82 -10.32
CA ASP A 353 -15.16 -16.83 -9.74
C ASP A 353 -16.20 -16.30 -10.74
N THR A 354 -17.27 -17.07 -10.92
CA THR A 354 -18.32 -16.74 -11.90
C THR A 354 -19.03 -15.42 -11.58
N LYS A 355 -19.26 -15.08 -10.30
CA LYS A 355 -19.97 -13.83 -9.94
C LYS A 355 -19.12 -12.60 -10.24
N LEU A 356 -17.81 -12.68 -9.98
CA LEU A 356 -16.86 -11.63 -10.35
C LEU A 356 -16.90 -11.39 -11.87
N ALA A 357 -16.79 -12.46 -12.65
CA ALA A 357 -16.79 -12.39 -14.11
C ALA A 357 -18.12 -11.86 -14.67
N GLU A 358 -19.25 -12.31 -14.13
CA GLU A 358 -20.58 -11.83 -14.51
C GLU A 358 -20.76 -10.34 -14.22
N ALA A 359 -20.33 -9.87 -13.04
CA ALA A 359 -20.49 -8.47 -12.66
C ALA A 359 -19.60 -7.53 -13.51
N VAL A 360 -18.33 -7.90 -13.73
CA VAL A 360 -17.43 -7.15 -14.62
C VAL A 360 -17.93 -7.21 -16.07
N GLY A 361 -18.37 -8.38 -16.53
CA GLY A 361 -18.95 -8.55 -17.86
C GLY A 361 -20.17 -7.66 -18.07
N ALA A 362 -21.10 -7.62 -17.11
CA ALA A 362 -22.28 -6.75 -17.16
C ALA A 362 -21.91 -5.27 -17.28
N ASN A 363 -20.92 -4.79 -16.51
CA ASN A 363 -20.44 -3.41 -16.59
C ASN A 363 -19.78 -3.06 -17.94
N LEU A 364 -19.23 -4.05 -18.63
CA LEU A 364 -18.57 -3.89 -19.93
C LEU A 364 -19.49 -4.22 -21.12
N GLY A 365 -20.73 -4.66 -20.88
CA GLY A 365 -21.64 -5.12 -21.92
C GLY A 365 -21.23 -6.45 -22.58
N ILE A 366 -20.57 -7.33 -21.82
CA ILE A 366 -20.11 -8.65 -22.24
C ILE A 366 -20.98 -9.71 -21.57
N GLU A 367 -21.65 -10.53 -22.36
CA GLU A 367 -22.42 -11.68 -21.87
C GLU A 367 -21.53 -12.92 -21.83
N LEU A 368 -21.43 -13.55 -20.66
CA LEU A 368 -20.75 -14.84 -20.52
C LEU A 368 -21.54 -15.95 -21.20
N SER A 369 -20.83 -16.80 -21.95
CA SER A 369 -21.39 -18.01 -22.54
C SER A 369 -21.77 -19.06 -21.48
N ASP A 370 -22.60 -20.04 -21.87
CA ASP A 370 -22.92 -21.17 -20.99
C ASP A 370 -21.64 -21.94 -20.59
N ASP A 371 -20.69 -22.10 -21.50
CA ASP A 371 -19.42 -22.76 -21.21
C ASP A 371 -18.63 -22.00 -20.12
N GLN A 372 -18.56 -20.67 -20.22
CA GLN A 372 -17.88 -19.83 -19.22
C GLN A 372 -18.55 -19.89 -17.85
N ARG A 373 -19.89 -19.92 -17.81
CA ARG A 373 -20.65 -20.03 -16.54
C ARG A 373 -20.48 -21.40 -15.87
N ASN A 374 -20.16 -22.43 -16.65
CA ASN A 374 -19.99 -23.80 -16.18
C ASN A 374 -18.52 -24.22 -16.01
N ILE A 375 -17.57 -23.27 -16.05
CA ILE A 375 -16.16 -23.54 -15.73
C ILE A 375 -16.07 -24.10 -14.31
N THR A 376 -15.32 -25.20 -14.15
CA THR A 376 -15.04 -25.76 -12.83
C THR A 376 -14.07 -24.84 -12.09
N LEU A 377 -14.52 -24.29 -10.97
CA LEU A 377 -13.74 -23.38 -10.15
C LEU A 377 -12.63 -24.12 -9.39
N PRO A 378 -11.50 -23.46 -9.10
CA PRO A 378 -10.36 -24.09 -8.44
C PRO A 378 -10.69 -24.51 -7.00
N ALA A 379 -10.01 -25.56 -6.54
CA ALA A 379 -10.16 -26.08 -5.18
C ALA A 379 -9.62 -25.09 -4.12
N PRO A 380 -10.09 -25.20 -2.86
CA PRO A 380 -9.53 -24.44 -1.74
C PRO A 380 -8.03 -24.73 -1.54
N VAL A 381 -7.27 -23.70 -1.16
CA VAL A 381 -5.81 -23.81 -0.98
C VAL A 381 -5.51 -24.51 0.34
N ASN A 382 -5.04 -25.76 0.30
CA ASN A 382 -4.85 -26.62 1.47
C ASN A 382 -6.10 -26.71 2.36
N GLY A 383 -7.29 -26.70 1.74
CA GLY A 383 -8.58 -26.68 2.44
C GLY A 383 -9.02 -25.31 2.96
N VAL A 384 -8.23 -24.25 2.77
CA VAL A 384 -8.59 -22.87 3.15
C VAL A 384 -9.45 -22.25 2.06
N GLU A 385 -10.73 -22.04 2.36
CA GLU A 385 -11.68 -21.38 1.45
C GLU A 385 -11.57 -19.85 1.48
N LYS A 386 -11.27 -19.29 2.66
CA LYS A 386 -11.07 -17.86 2.91
C LYS A 386 -10.14 -17.65 4.10
N ASP A 387 -9.40 -16.55 4.08
CA ASP A 387 -8.51 -16.11 5.15
C ASP A 387 -8.73 -14.61 5.42
N PRO A 388 -9.42 -14.24 6.52
CA PRO A 388 -9.73 -12.85 6.85
C PRO A 388 -8.53 -11.89 6.91
N SER A 389 -7.31 -12.40 7.14
CA SER A 389 -6.08 -11.58 7.12
C SER A 389 -5.86 -10.88 5.77
N LEU A 390 -6.39 -11.45 4.68
CA LEU A 390 -6.26 -10.93 3.32
C LEU A 390 -7.15 -9.70 3.07
N SER A 391 -8.28 -9.58 3.78
CA SER A 391 -9.16 -8.40 3.72
C SER A 391 -8.53 -7.23 4.49
N LEU A 392 -8.80 -6.00 4.02
CA LEU A 392 -8.47 -4.80 4.78
C LEU A 392 -9.38 -4.63 5.99
N TYR A 393 -10.67 -5.01 5.86
CA TYR A 393 -11.73 -4.56 6.76
C TYR A 393 -12.50 -5.67 7.50
N ALA A 394 -12.31 -6.95 7.15
CA ALA A 394 -13.00 -8.06 7.80
C ALA A 394 -12.69 -8.14 9.31
N ASP A 395 -11.42 -7.96 9.65
CA ASP A 395 -10.90 -7.87 11.02
C ASP A 395 -10.15 -6.54 11.19
N ALA A 396 -10.83 -5.42 10.89
CA ALA A 396 -10.20 -4.10 10.93
C ALA A 396 -9.61 -3.81 12.33
N GLU A 397 -8.29 -3.68 12.38
CA GLU A 397 -7.52 -3.23 13.54
C GLU A 397 -6.92 -1.85 13.22
N GLY A 398 -6.77 -0.99 14.23
CA GLY A 398 -6.16 0.33 14.10
C GLY A 398 -6.76 1.35 15.05
N ASP A 399 -6.09 2.51 15.16
CA ASP A 399 -6.58 3.67 15.91
C ASP A 399 -6.82 4.87 14.99
N VAL A 400 -7.33 5.96 15.56
CA VAL A 400 -7.60 7.22 14.84
C VAL A 400 -6.42 8.20 14.91
N LYS A 401 -5.32 7.85 15.59
CA LYS A 401 -4.20 8.77 15.82
C LYS A 401 -3.58 9.17 14.47
N GLY A 402 -3.32 10.46 14.30
CA GLY A 402 -2.76 11.02 13.09
C GLY A 402 -3.72 11.10 11.90
N ARG A 403 -5.01 10.78 12.08
CA ARG A 403 -6.08 11.11 11.12
C ARG A 403 -6.41 12.61 11.20
N VAL A 404 -7.10 13.13 10.19
CA VAL A 404 -7.39 14.58 10.07
C VAL A 404 -8.87 14.83 9.86
N VAL A 405 -9.43 15.81 10.57
CA VAL A 405 -10.83 16.27 10.43
C VAL A 405 -10.86 17.66 9.81
N ALA A 406 -11.70 17.87 8.79
CA ALA A 406 -12.03 19.21 8.33
C ALA A 406 -13.11 19.83 9.21
N VAL A 407 -12.88 21.06 9.69
CA VAL A 407 -13.87 21.85 10.42
C VAL A 407 -14.28 23.02 9.55
N LEU A 408 -15.51 23.01 9.03
CA LEU A 408 -16.00 24.06 8.14
C LEU A 408 -16.52 25.24 8.97
N LEU A 409 -15.71 26.28 9.11
CA LEU A 409 -16.05 27.47 9.88
C LEU A 409 -17.15 28.30 9.18
N ASN A 410 -17.88 29.08 9.97
CA ASN A 410 -18.93 29.99 9.55
C ASN A 410 -18.74 31.40 10.19
N GLU A 411 -19.52 32.40 9.74
CA GLU A 411 -19.49 33.73 10.35
C GLU A 411 -20.01 33.60 11.79
N ARG A 412 -19.21 33.92 12.82
CA ARG A 412 -19.58 33.64 14.24
C ARG A 412 -19.77 32.15 14.56
N THR A 413 -18.78 31.34 14.19
CA THR A 413 -18.70 29.94 14.64
C THR A 413 -18.83 29.86 16.17
N SER A 414 -19.58 28.87 16.67
CA SER A 414 -19.71 28.65 18.11
C SER A 414 -18.37 28.24 18.72
N ALA A 415 -17.83 29.09 19.59
CA ALA A 415 -16.58 28.81 20.30
C ALA A 415 -16.71 27.58 21.22
N GLN A 416 -17.89 27.40 21.83
CA GLN A 416 -18.16 26.25 22.68
C GLN A 416 -18.09 24.93 21.91
N ASP A 417 -18.78 24.84 20.76
CA ASP A 417 -18.75 23.64 19.91
C ASP A 417 -17.31 23.33 19.46
N LEU A 418 -16.57 24.36 19.05
CA LEU A 418 -15.20 24.22 18.58
C LEU A 418 -14.26 23.74 19.70
N VAL A 419 -14.35 24.30 20.89
CA VAL A 419 -13.52 23.87 22.04
C VAL A 419 -13.79 22.41 22.39
N GLN A 420 -15.07 22.01 22.46
CA GLN A 420 -15.43 20.61 22.76
C GLN A 420 -14.88 19.64 21.71
N LEU A 421 -15.00 19.99 20.43
CA LEU A 421 -14.47 19.19 19.33
C LEU A 421 -12.94 19.07 19.43
N LEU A 422 -12.23 20.20 19.49
CA LEU A 422 -10.78 20.21 19.45
C LEU A 422 -10.17 19.48 20.65
N GLN A 423 -10.79 19.58 21.84
CA GLN A 423 -10.36 18.81 23.02
C GLN A 423 -10.55 17.30 22.81
N ALA A 424 -11.69 16.87 22.27
CA ALA A 424 -11.95 15.45 21.99
C ALA A 424 -11.00 14.88 20.93
N LEU A 425 -10.76 15.64 19.85
CA LEU A 425 -9.81 15.24 18.79
C LEU A 425 -8.38 15.15 19.33
N GLN A 426 -7.93 16.16 20.08
CA GLN A 426 -6.59 16.18 20.67
C GLN A 426 -6.37 15.02 21.65
N ALA A 427 -7.38 14.65 22.43
CA ALA A 427 -7.29 13.53 23.37
C ALA A 427 -7.03 12.18 22.69
N GLN A 428 -7.41 12.04 21.41
CA GLN A 428 -7.17 10.84 20.59
C GLN A 428 -6.02 11.01 19.58
N GLY A 429 -5.31 12.15 19.61
CA GLY A 429 -4.26 12.46 18.64
C GLY A 429 -4.77 12.64 17.21
N VAL A 430 -6.03 13.08 17.05
CA VAL A 430 -6.62 13.41 15.74
C VAL A 430 -6.38 14.90 15.46
N HIS A 431 -5.92 15.21 14.25
CA HIS A 431 -5.66 16.57 13.82
C HIS A 431 -6.91 17.24 13.27
N SER A 432 -6.94 18.57 13.26
CA SER A 432 -8.03 19.35 12.69
C SER A 432 -7.50 20.41 11.72
N LYS A 433 -8.21 20.63 10.61
CA LYS A 433 -8.00 21.76 9.71
C LYS A 433 -9.21 22.68 9.76
N LEU A 434 -8.99 23.92 10.21
CA LEU A 434 -10.04 24.95 10.24
C LEU A 434 -10.15 25.58 8.84
N LEU A 435 -11.27 25.33 8.15
CA LEU A 435 -11.46 25.72 6.76
C LEU A 435 -12.52 26.81 6.63
N TYR A 436 -12.31 27.71 5.67
CA TYR A 436 -13.24 28.80 5.38
C TYR A 436 -13.32 29.16 3.90
N SER A 437 -14.11 30.16 3.52
CA SER A 437 -14.21 30.64 2.13
C SER A 437 -13.02 31.49 1.68
N ARG A 438 -12.20 31.99 2.62
CA ARG A 438 -11.00 32.80 2.38
C ARG A 438 -9.94 32.52 3.44
N MET A 439 -8.69 32.90 3.19
CA MET A 439 -7.61 32.86 4.19
C MET A 439 -7.74 33.99 5.23
N GLY A 440 -6.82 34.01 6.20
CA GLY A 440 -6.76 34.98 7.28
C GLY A 440 -7.42 34.45 8.54
N GLU A 441 -8.25 35.28 9.17
CA GLU A 441 -8.96 34.94 10.41
C GLU A 441 -10.47 35.18 10.27
N VAL A 442 -11.24 34.45 11.07
CA VAL A 442 -12.65 34.75 11.40
C VAL A 442 -12.81 34.89 12.91
N ILE A 443 -13.83 35.62 13.35
CA ILE A 443 -14.11 35.84 14.77
C ILE A 443 -15.26 34.91 15.19
N ALA A 444 -15.03 34.10 16.22
CA ALA A 444 -16.03 33.25 16.84
C ALA A 444 -17.10 34.09 17.58
N ASP A 445 -18.17 33.44 18.03
CA ASP A 445 -19.27 34.11 18.77
C ASP A 445 -18.85 34.75 20.11
N ASP A 446 -17.79 34.23 20.75
CA ASP A 446 -17.19 34.76 21.98
C ASP A 446 -16.14 35.85 21.75
N GLY A 447 -15.85 36.20 20.49
CA GLY A 447 -14.83 37.18 20.12
C GLY A 447 -13.43 36.59 19.86
N SER A 448 -13.24 35.28 19.99
CA SER A 448 -11.95 34.62 19.74
C SER A 448 -11.58 34.67 18.25
N PRO A 449 -10.33 35.04 17.90
CA PRO A 449 -9.83 34.93 16.53
C PRO A 449 -9.49 33.48 16.19
N LEU A 450 -9.97 33.00 15.05
CA LEU A 450 -9.73 31.66 14.54
C LEU A 450 -8.87 31.75 13.26
N PRO A 451 -7.60 31.30 13.29
CA PRO A 451 -6.75 31.27 12.11
C PRO A 451 -7.21 30.18 11.14
N ILE A 452 -7.26 30.52 9.85
CA ILE A 452 -7.77 29.65 8.80
C ILE A 452 -6.60 28.86 8.19
N ALA A 453 -6.68 27.54 8.25
CA ALA A 453 -5.65 26.63 7.73
C ALA A 453 -5.69 26.52 6.19
N GLY A 454 -6.88 26.65 5.59
CA GLY A 454 -7.08 26.55 4.15
C GLY A 454 -8.48 26.95 3.73
N THR A 455 -8.67 27.17 2.43
CA THR A 455 -10.02 27.36 1.89
C THR A 455 -10.70 26.02 1.61
N PHE A 456 -12.02 26.00 1.50
CA PHE A 456 -12.77 24.79 1.10
C PHE A 456 -12.23 24.15 -0.19
N ALA A 457 -11.97 24.96 -1.22
CA ALA A 457 -11.40 24.51 -2.49
C ALA A 457 -9.90 24.17 -2.40
N GLY A 458 -9.15 24.85 -1.53
CA GLY A 458 -7.71 24.65 -1.35
C GLY A 458 -7.35 23.42 -0.50
N SER A 459 -8.29 22.90 0.29
CA SER A 459 -8.12 21.69 1.09
C SER A 459 -9.39 20.84 1.01
N PRO A 460 -9.70 20.27 -0.17
CA PRO A 460 -10.96 19.57 -0.43
C PRO A 460 -11.12 18.36 0.47
N SER A 461 -12.35 17.82 0.52
CA SER A 461 -12.70 16.74 1.44
C SER A 461 -11.83 15.50 1.26
N LEU A 462 -11.30 15.28 0.06
CA LEU A 462 -10.31 14.24 -0.30
C LEU A 462 -9.13 14.17 0.68
N THR A 463 -8.73 15.30 1.27
CA THR A 463 -7.50 15.43 2.09
C THR A 463 -7.72 15.15 3.58
N VAL A 464 -8.94 14.80 3.99
CA VAL A 464 -9.32 14.55 5.38
C VAL A 464 -10.11 13.26 5.54
N ASP A 465 -10.22 12.78 6.76
CA ASP A 465 -10.87 11.51 7.12
C ASP A 465 -12.34 11.69 7.56
N ALA A 466 -12.70 12.88 8.06
CA ALA A 466 -14.07 13.24 8.42
C ALA A 466 -14.32 14.75 8.30
N VAL A 467 -15.61 15.14 8.32
CA VAL A 467 -16.02 16.55 8.20
C VAL A 467 -16.95 16.95 9.35
N VAL A 468 -16.69 18.10 9.95
CA VAL A 468 -17.51 18.67 11.03
C VAL A 468 -17.94 20.09 10.66
N VAL A 469 -19.22 20.39 10.87
CA VAL A 469 -19.78 21.75 10.75
C VAL A 469 -20.34 22.15 12.12
N PRO A 470 -19.66 23.04 12.87
CA PRO A 470 -20.14 23.56 14.16
C PRO A 470 -21.34 24.50 13.97
N GLY A 471 -22.04 24.81 15.06
CA GLY A 471 -23.08 25.84 15.08
C GLY A 471 -22.53 27.26 14.83
N GLY A 472 -23.42 28.24 14.66
CA GLY A 472 -23.08 29.64 14.35
C GLY A 472 -23.92 30.21 13.19
N ASP A 473 -23.50 31.33 12.60
CA ASP A 473 -24.22 31.92 11.45
C ASP A 473 -23.82 31.26 10.13
N LEU A 474 -24.70 30.37 9.67
CA LEU A 474 -24.52 29.58 8.45
C LEU A 474 -25.00 30.29 7.18
N SER A 475 -25.48 31.53 7.25
CA SER A 475 -26.04 32.24 6.08
C SER A 475 -25.09 32.23 4.88
N ALA A 476 -23.81 32.51 5.10
CA ALA A 476 -22.77 32.46 4.08
C ALA A 476 -22.42 31.02 3.65
N LEU A 477 -22.35 30.08 4.61
CA LEU A 477 -21.95 28.70 4.35
C LEU A 477 -23.01 27.93 3.55
N SER A 478 -24.29 28.12 3.87
CA SER A 478 -25.44 27.52 3.17
C SER A 478 -25.58 28.02 1.72
N GLN A 479 -25.04 29.19 1.40
CA GLN A 479 -25.02 29.73 0.04
C GLN A 479 -23.72 29.41 -0.72
N SER A 480 -22.70 28.89 -0.04
CA SER A 480 -21.41 28.55 -0.65
C SER A 480 -21.51 27.24 -1.44
N GLY A 481 -21.25 27.32 -2.75
CA GLY A 481 -21.16 26.13 -3.62
C GLY A 481 -20.06 25.18 -3.14
N ASP A 482 -18.89 25.71 -2.79
CA ASP A 482 -17.76 24.90 -2.33
C ASP A 482 -18.04 24.19 -1.01
N ALA A 483 -18.63 24.87 -0.02
CA ALA A 483 -18.95 24.24 1.26
C ALA A 483 -20.00 23.12 1.11
N ARG A 484 -21.02 23.36 0.27
CA ARG A 484 -22.03 22.34 -0.05
C ARG A 484 -21.41 21.15 -0.79
N TYR A 485 -20.56 21.41 -1.77
CA TYR A 485 -19.85 20.36 -2.50
C TYR A 485 -18.90 19.57 -1.58
N TYR A 486 -18.26 20.24 -0.61
CA TYR A 486 -17.41 19.58 0.39
C TYR A 486 -18.15 18.47 1.13
N LEU A 487 -19.38 18.74 1.58
CA LEU A 487 -20.23 17.77 2.26
C LEU A 487 -20.69 16.66 1.32
N LEU A 488 -21.08 17.00 0.09
CA LEU A 488 -21.49 16.03 -0.93
C LEU A 488 -20.35 15.07 -1.30
N GLU A 489 -19.14 15.60 -1.49
CA GLU A 489 -17.95 14.83 -1.82
C GLU A 489 -17.55 13.91 -0.66
N ALA A 490 -17.51 14.43 0.57
CA ALA A 490 -17.25 13.63 1.77
C ALA A 490 -18.29 12.52 1.96
N TYR A 491 -19.56 12.82 1.70
CA TYR A 491 -20.65 11.85 1.80
C TYR A 491 -20.51 10.74 0.76
N LYS A 492 -20.25 11.10 -0.50
CA LYS A 492 -19.99 10.15 -1.59
C LYS A 492 -18.77 9.26 -1.31
N HIS A 493 -17.74 9.80 -0.67
CA HIS A 493 -16.55 9.05 -0.26
C HIS A 493 -16.69 8.36 1.10
N LEU A 494 -17.92 8.20 1.58
CA LEU A 494 -18.26 7.38 2.75
C LEU A 494 -17.64 7.89 4.06
N LYS A 495 -17.31 9.17 4.15
CA LYS A 495 -16.68 9.76 5.34
C LYS A 495 -17.73 10.04 6.42
N PRO A 496 -17.36 9.94 7.72
CA PRO A 496 -18.18 10.44 8.81
C PRO A 496 -18.40 11.96 8.66
N ILE A 497 -19.64 12.40 8.91
CA ILE A 497 -20.02 13.82 8.89
C ILE A 497 -20.75 14.15 10.20
N LEU A 498 -20.40 15.26 10.83
CA LEU A 498 -21.10 15.79 12.02
C LEU A 498 -21.61 17.20 11.76
N LEU A 499 -22.90 17.42 12.04
CA LEU A 499 -23.59 18.69 11.92
C LEU A 499 -24.16 19.09 13.29
N ALA A 500 -23.67 20.18 13.88
CA ALA A 500 -24.10 20.68 15.19
C ALA A 500 -24.90 21.99 15.08
N GLY A 501 -25.85 22.20 16.00
CA GLY A 501 -26.59 23.46 16.11
C GLY A 501 -27.41 23.78 14.86
N ASP A 502 -27.22 24.97 14.30
CA ASP A 502 -27.91 25.36 13.08
C ASP A 502 -27.44 24.56 11.86
N ALA A 503 -26.28 23.88 11.93
CA ALA A 503 -25.70 23.14 10.79
C ALA A 503 -26.53 21.93 10.39
N ARG A 504 -27.46 21.51 11.26
CA ARG A 504 -28.45 20.48 10.97
C ARG A 504 -29.31 20.81 9.75
N GLN A 505 -29.48 22.09 9.39
CA GLN A 505 -30.19 22.46 8.16
C GLN A 505 -29.50 21.95 6.88
N LEU A 506 -28.20 21.65 6.95
CA LEU A 506 -27.40 21.13 5.84
C LEU A 506 -27.67 19.65 5.56
N THR A 507 -28.46 18.93 6.38
CA THR A 507 -28.94 17.58 6.02
C THR A 507 -29.71 17.59 4.70
N SER A 508 -30.37 18.72 4.37
CA SER A 508 -31.04 18.94 3.09
C SER A 508 -30.08 18.88 1.89
N VAL A 509 -28.84 19.33 2.04
CA VAL A 509 -27.80 19.25 1.01
C VAL A 509 -27.44 17.79 0.72
N LEU A 510 -27.39 16.97 1.77
CA LEU A 510 -27.05 15.55 1.68
C LEU A 510 -28.24 14.65 1.30
N HIS A 511 -29.46 15.21 1.23
CA HIS A 511 -30.72 14.45 1.11
C HIS A 511 -30.92 13.42 2.24
N VAL A 512 -30.49 13.77 3.45
CA VAL A 512 -30.59 12.93 4.66
C VAL A 512 -31.72 13.42 5.57
N PRO A 513 -32.41 12.54 6.33
CA PRO A 513 -33.40 12.96 7.31
C PRO A 513 -32.86 13.96 8.35
N THR A 514 -33.73 14.78 8.92
CA THR A 514 -33.33 15.81 9.92
C THR A 514 -32.83 15.21 11.24
N GLN A 515 -33.14 13.95 11.52
CA GLN A 515 -32.59 13.18 12.63
C GLN A 515 -31.22 12.56 12.32
N GLY A 516 -30.71 12.72 11.09
CA GLY A 516 -29.50 12.07 10.61
C GLY A 516 -29.74 10.63 10.14
N GLU A 517 -28.63 9.95 9.90
CA GLU A 517 -28.57 8.52 9.57
C GLU A 517 -27.21 7.96 10.03
N GLU A 518 -26.98 6.65 9.88
CA GLU A 518 -25.67 6.08 10.18
C GLU A 518 -24.55 6.81 9.41
N GLY A 519 -23.56 7.30 10.15
CA GLY A 519 -22.45 8.07 9.61
C GLY A 519 -22.69 9.57 9.38
N VAL A 520 -23.92 10.07 9.56
CA VAL A 520 -24.23 11.52 9.56
C VAL A 520 -24.82 11.87 10.93
N ILE A 521 -23.96 12.38 11.81
CA ILE A 521 -24.32 12.76 13.17
C ILE A 521 -24.97 14.14 13.14
N VAL A 522 -26.16 14.25 13.71
CA VAL A 522 -26.94 15.48 13.78
C VAL A 522 -27.27 15.76 15.24
N THR A 523 -26.82 16.89 15.78
CA THR A 523 -26.95 17.21 17.21
C THR A 523 -27.30 18.67 17.46
N ASP A 524 -27.99 18.98 18.56
CA ASP A 524 -28.34 20.36 18.96
C ASP A 524 -27.10 21.19 19.31
N ALA A 525 -26.08 20.58 19.89
CA ALA A 525 -24.80 21.19 20.20
C ALA A 525 -23.71 20.12 20.14
N LEU A 526 -22.46 20.52 19.93
CA LEU A 526 -21.35 19.59 19.93
C LEU A 526 -20.97 19.26 21.38
N ASP A 527 -21.25 18.02 21.78
CA ASP A 527 -21.00 17.50 23.12
C ASP A 527 -20.10 16.24 23.07
N THR A 528 -19.70 15.74 24.24
CA THR A 528 -18.87 14.54 24.35
C THR A 528 -19.51 13.33 23.63
N PRO A 529 -20.81 13.01 23.83
CA PRO A 529 -21.46 11.94 23.07
C PRO A 529 -21.38 12.08 21.54
N ALA A 530 -21.54 13.28 20.99
CA ALA A 530 -21.44 13.51 19.55
C ALA A 530 -20.00 13.33 19.05
N ALA A 531 -19.01 13.83 19.81
CA ALA A 531 -17.60 13.64 19.50
C ALA A 531 -17.17 12.17 19.58
N ASP A 532 -17.61 11.43 20.61
CA ASP A 532 -17.33 10.00 20.78
C ASP A 532 -17.92 9.18 19.62
N LYS A 533 -19.14 9.51 19.18
CA LYS A 533 -19.75 8.88 17.99
C LYS A 533 -18.94 9.15 16.73
N LEU A 534 -18.44 10.38 16.54
CA LEU A 534 -17.59 10.73 15.40
C LEU A 534 -16.31 9.90 15.41
N LEU A 535 -15.62 9.85 16.55
CA LEU A 535 -14.39 9.09 16.73
C LEU A 535 -14.60 7.59 16.48
N ALA A 536 -15.69 7.01 16.98
CA ALA A 536 -16.03 5.61 16.71
C ALA A 536 -16.23 5.31 15.22
N LEU A 537 -16.90 6.22 14.49
CA LEU A 537 -17.05 6.09 13.04
C LEU A 537 -15.72 6.25 12.30
N MET A 538 -14.83 7.12 12.79
CA MET A 538 -13.48 7.29 12.25
C MET A 538 -12.60 6.07 12.49
N THR A 539 -12.74 5.39 13.63
CA THR A 539 -12.07 4.09 13.90
C THR A 539 -12.50 3.03 12.89
N ALA A 540 -13.76 3.03 12.47
CA ALA A 540 -14.27 2.17 11.40
C ALA A 540 -13.82 2.59 9.99
N HIS A 541 -13.03 3.67 9.89
CA HIS A 541 -12.48 4.30 8.68
C HIS A 541 -13.51 4.92 7.73
N ARG A 542 -14.53 4.18 7.32
CA ARG A 542 -15.61 4.64 6.42
C ARG A 542 -16.95 4.05 6.79
N VAL A 543 -18.02 4.68 6.30
CA VAL A 543 -19.41 4.29 6.52
C VAL A 543 -19.87 3.40 5.36
N TRP A 544 -19.44 2.13 5.36
CA TRP A 544 -19.69 1.20 4.23
C TRP A 544 -21.18 0.98 3.94
N SER A 545 -22.04 1.04 4.96
CA SER A 545 -23.50 0.92 4.82
C SER A 545 -24.12 2.01 3.95
N ARG A 546 -23.41 3.12 3.70
CA ARG A 546 -23.85 4.21 2.82
C ARG A 546 -23.62 3.93 1.34
N SER A 547 -22.78 2.96 0.95
CA SER A 547 -22.45 2.69 -0.45
C SER A 547 -23.66 2.58 -1.40
N PRO A 548 -24.78 1.91 -1.04
CA PRO A 548 -25.96 1.86 -1.91
C PRO A 548 -26.64 3.23 -2.17
N LYS A 549 -26.37 4.25 -1.35
CA LYS A 549 -26.99 5.58 -1.46
C LYS A 549 -26.17 6.54 -2.33
N ILE A 550 -24.86 6.34 -2.47
CA ILE A 550 -23.98 7.34 -3.09
C ILE A 550 -24.22 7.49 -4.60
N ALA A 551 -24.77 6.48 -5.27
CA ALA A 551 -25.10 6.54 -6.69
C ALA A 551 -26.14 7.62 -7.04
N ALA A 552 -26.99 8.02 -6.09
CA ALA A 552 -27.97 9.09 -6.26
C ALA A 552 -27.42 10.49 -5.99
N ILE A 553 -26.19 10.59 -5.46
CA ILE A 553 -25.59 11.86 -5.04
C ILE A 553 -24.79 12.45 -6.21
N PRO A 554 -25.15 13.67 -6.70
CA PRO A 554 -24.49 14.28 -7.84
C PRO A 554 -23.19 14.99 -7.41
N ALA A 555 -22.15 14.21 -7.10
CA ALA A 555 -20.89 14.72 -6.55
C ALA A 555 -19.63 14.12 -7.18
#